data_AF-A0A3E0KCG4-F1
#
_entry.id   AF-A0A3E0KCG4-F1
#
_cell.length_a   1.000
_cell.length_b   1.000
_cell.length_c   1.000
_cell.angle_alpha   90.00
_cell.angle_beta   90.00
_cell.angle_gamma   90.00
#
_symmetry.space_group_name_H-M   'P 1'
#
loop_
_entity.id
_entity.type
_entity.pdbx_description
1 polymer ?
#
loop_
_entity_poly.entity_id
_entity_poly.type
_entity_poly.pdbx_seq_one_letter_code
_entity_poly.pdbx_strand_id
1 'polypeptide(L)'
;MTAFVLAVVLAFSAAGMASDDGRAVDVHVAAGGRLMFVRPDDFGLALHRDQLLVRTVIPPCDEGFDYCLYYFGGELAGTNFQSAGVRIQRRPDLAPEADGAGGSEAFPGAAVVCLYTPPRGYVEFPPAMVRHGAVCQGPFAVSVFAPLQEGAAGGYSEGVLFRLAVDDGTCFEVETRIAASRFEHFAEGAVRKFTEDQRAALTARLSDVVRAIRLVDDPAVVLFEMPETAPTD
;
A
#
# COMPACT_ATOMS: atom_id res chain seq x y z
N MET A 1 -26.34 -33.32 28.69
CA MET A 1 -25.96 -33.44 27.26
C MET A 1 -25.15 -32.22 26.91
N THR A 2 -23.83 -32.35 26.90
CA THR A 2 -22.87 -31.26 26.80
C THR A 2 -22.36 -31.21 25.37
N ALA A 3 -22.68 -30.15 24.62
CA ALA A 3 -22.24 -29.98 23.24
C ALA A 3 -20.80 -29.45 23.22
N PHE A 4 -19.88 -30.27 22.71
CA PHE A 4 -18.53 -29.86 22.35
C PHE A 4 -18.58 -29.06 21.06
N VAL A 5 -18.24 -27.77 21.11
CA VAL A 5 -18.01 -26.96 19.92
C VAL A 5 -16.59 -27.27 19.43
N LEU A 6 -16.50 -27.94 18.28
CA LEU A 6 -15.25 -28.23 17.60
C LEU A 6 -14.72 -26.93 16.97
N ALA A 7 -13.59 -26.42 17.46
CA ALA A 7 -12.84 -25.38 16.78
C ALA A 7 -12.16 -25.99 15.55
N VAL A 8 -12.61 -25.61 14.36
CA VAL A 8 -11.95 -25.97 13.10
C VAL A 8 -10.72 -25.06 12.95
N VAL A 9 -9.55 -25.61 13.29
CA VAL A 9 -8.27 -25.01 12.93
C VAL A 9 -8.05 -25.30 11.44
N LEU A 10 -8.34 -24.32 10.60
CA LEU A 10 -7.96 -24.37 9.18
C LEU A 10 -6.43 -24.23 9.10
N ALA A 11 -5.75 -25.37 8.99
CA ALA A 11 -4.36 -25.42 8.59
C ALA A 11 -4.27 -25.08 7.10
N PHE A 12 -4.09 -23.79 6.79
CA PHE A 12 -3.67 -23.39 5.45
C PHE A 12 -2.21 -23.82 5.26
N SER A 13 -1.97 -24.71 4.30
CA SER A 13 -0.62 -25.05 3.85
C SER A 13 0.03 -23.78 3.30
N ALA A 14 1.00 -23.23 4.03
CA ALA A 14 1.82 -22.07 3.68
C ALA A 14 2.76 -22.29 2.47
N ALA A 15 2.41 -23.19 1.54
CA ALA A 15 3.28 -23.61 0.45
C ALA A 15 3.47 -22.55 -0.65
N GLY A 16 2.73 -21.43 -0.60
CA GLY A 16 2.81 -20.35 -1.60
C GLY A 16 3.57 -19.09 -1.18
N MET A 17 3.98 -18.97 0.08
CA MET A 17 4.66 -17.78 0.60
C MET A 17 5.90 -18.12 1.43
N ALA A 18 6.61 -19.17 1.05
CA ALA A 18 7.90 -19.48 1.66
C ALA A 18 8.93 -18.44 1.18
N SER A 19 9.42 -17.63 2.12
CA SER A 19 10.63 -16.84 1.92
C SER A 19 11.82 -17.80 1.77
N ASP A 20 12.65 -17.60 0.75
CA ASP A 20 13.81 -18.45 0.39
C ASP A 20 14.86 -18.57 1.53
N ASP A 21 14.70 -17.78 2.60
CA ASP A 21 15.59 -17.72 3.76
C ASP A 21 15.08 -18.49 5.01
N GLY A 22 13.95 -19.18 4.92
CA GLY A 22 13.43 -20.01 6.01
C GLY A 22 12.98 -19.26 7.27
N ARG A 23 12.82 -17.93 7.19
CA ARG A 23 12.23 -17.14 8.28
C ARG A 23 10.71 -17.32 8.31
N ALA A 24 10.14 -17.36 9.52
CA ALA A 24 8.70 -17.34 9.69
C ALA A 24 8.16 -16.03 9.09
N VAL A 25 7.38 -16.15 8.01
CA VAL A 25 6.78 -15.02 7.33
C VAL A 25 5.62 -14.52 8.18
N ASP A 26 5.70 -13.27 8.62
CA ASP A 26 4.63 -12.64 9.40
C ASP A 26 3.53 -12.15 8.44
N VAL A 27 2.59 -13.07 8.16
CA VAL A 27 1.48 -12.86 7.22
C VAL A 27 0.28 -12.30 7.98
N HIS A 28 -0.27 -11.21 7.43
CA HIS A 28 -1.46 -10.53 7.95
C HIS A 28 -2.58 -10.58 6.93
N VAL A 29 -3.82 -10.63 7.40
CA VAL A 29 -5.02 -10.48 6.57
C VAL A 29 -5.65 -9.13 6.91
N ALA A 30 -5.83 -8.29 5.90
CA ALA A 30 -6.41 -6.97 6.06
C ALA A 30 -7.89 -7.06 6.43
N ALA A 31 -8.37 -6.07 7.18
CA ALA A 31 -9.77 -5.85 7.53
C ALA A 31 -10.67 -6.00 6.30
N GLY A 32 -11.68 -6.87 6.41
CA GLY A 32 -12.52 -7.30 5.29
C GLY A 32 -12.12 -8.64 4.67
N GLY A 33 -10.99 -9.25 5.06
CA GLY A 33 -10.66 -10.64 4.76
C GLY A 33 -10.22 -10.94 3.32
N ARG A 34 -10.09 -9.91 2.47
CA ARG A 34 -9.81 -10.09 1.04
C ARG A 34 -8.34 -9.98 0.67
N LEU A 35 -7.59 -9.13 1.37
CA LEU A 35 -6.15 -8.94 1.12
C LEU A 35 -5.32 -9.60 2.20
N MET A 36 -4.23 -10.24 1.80
CA MET A 36 -3.14 -10.64 2.68
C MET A 36 -1.86 -9.89 2.31
N PHE A 37 -1.01 -9.63 3.29
CA PHE A 37 0.28 -9.00 3.09
C PHE A 37 1.31 -9.56 4.08
N VAL A 38 2.58 -9.43 3.71
CA VAL A 38 3.71 -9.79 4.56
C VAL A 38 4.23 -8.54 5.23
N ARG A 39 4.51 -8.60 6.53
CA ARG A 39 5.27 -7.57 7.23
C ARG A 39 6.76 -7.90 7.16
N PRO A 40 7.60 -7.11 6.47
CA PRO A 40 9.04 -7.30 6.53
C PRO A 40 9.62 -6.95 7.91
N ASP A 41 10.80 -7.45 8.21
CA ASP A 41 11.48 -7.32 9.50
C ASP A 41 11.97 -5.88 9.81
N ASP A 42 12.13 -5.05 8.80
CA ASP A 42 12.45 -3.62 8.89
C ASP A 42 11.20 -2.70 8.90
N PHE A 43 10.00 -3.28 8.98
CA PHE A 43 8.73 -2.55 9.02
C PHE A 43 7.89 -2.86 10.26
N GLY A 44 7.42 -1.80 10.90
CA GLY A 44 6.46 -1.86 11.98
C GLY A 44 5.05 -1.91 11.40
N LEU A 45 4.09 -2.43 12.16
CA LEU A 45 2.69 -2.44 11.76
C LEU A 45 1.88 -1.64 12.78
N ALA A 46 1.18 -0.63 12.27
CA ALA A 46 0.20 0.14 13.02
C ALA A 46 -1.19 -0.05 12.41
N LEU A 47 -2.18 -0.22 13.28
CA LEU A 47 -3.62 -0.18 12.97
C LEU A 47 -4.23 1.17 13.32
N HIS A 48 -3.54 1.93 14.17
CA HIS A 48 -3.95 3.25 14.62
C HIS A 48 -2.74 4.20 14.65
N ARG A 49 -3.00 5.50 14.46
CA ARG A 49 -1.95 6.52 14.36
C ARG A 49 -1.07 6.62 15.62
N ASP A 50 -1.64 6.40 16.79
CA ASP A 50 -0.92 6.43 18.07
C ASP A 50 0.10 5.29 18.23
N GLN A 51 -0.01 4.24 17.42
CA GLN A 51 0.95 3.14 17.36
C GLN A 51 2.17 3.46 16.47
N LEU A 52 2.14 4.55 15.71
CA LEU A 52 3.29 4.98 14.91
C LEU A 52 4.40 5.50 15.83
N LEU A 53 5.49 4.74 15.91
CA LEU A 53 6.68 5.10 16.68
C LEU A 53 7.46 6.25 16.03
N VAL A 54 7.35 6.38 14.70
CA VAL A 54 7.97 7.46 13.93
C VAL A 54 7.07 8.68 13.97
N ARG A 55 7.47 9.70 14.74
CA ARG A 55 6.74 10.98 14.85
C ARG A 55 7.42 12.05 14.01
N THR A 56 6.91 12.24 12.81
CA THR A 56 7.42 13.20 11.81
C THR A 56 6.34 14.19 11.40
N VAL A 57 6.74 15.30 10.78
CA VAL A 57 5.79 16.31 10.26
C VAL A 57 4.93 15.69 9.18
N ILE A 58 5.54 14.94 8.26
CA ILE A 58 4.85 14.13 7.27
C ILE A 58 4.89 12.68 7.74
N PRO A 59 3.77 12.07 8.15
CA PRO A 59 3.75 10.70 8.65
C PRO A 59 4.02 9.67 7.53
N PRO A 60 4.45 8.44 7.88
CA PRO A 60 4.66 7.37 6.90
C PRO A 60 3.37 6.96 6.17
N CYS A 61 2.21 7.15 6.80
CA CYS A 61 0.89 6.91 6.21
C CYS A 61 -0.05 8.04 6.62
N ASP A 62 -0.90 8.48 5.69
CA ASP A 62 -1.99 9.43 5.98
C ASP A 62 -3.06 8.87 6.90
N GLU A 63 -3.82 9.77 7.52
CA GLU A 63 -4.93 9.40 8.39
C GLU A 63 -5.98 8.53 7.69
N GLY A 64 -6.61 7.64 8.46
CA GLY A 64 -7.69 6.76 7.98
C GLY A 64 -7.21 5.42 7.42
N PHE A 65 -5.93 5.06 7.60
CA PHE A 65 -5.44 3.73 7.25
C PHE A 65 -6.08 2.63 8.09
N ASP A 66 -6.30 1.47 7.48
CA ASP A 66 -6.59 0.23 8.23
C ASP A 66 -5.28 -0.42 8.71
N TYR A 67 -4.24 -0.31 7.87
CA TYR A 67 -2.88 -0.76 8.20
C TYR A 67 -1.86 0.23 7.66
N CYS A 68 -0.86 0.51 8.48
CA CYS A 68 0.34 1.23 8.09
C CYS A 68 1.57 0.38 8.37
N LEU A 69 2.23 -0.09 7.31
CA LEU A 69 3.55 -0.68 7.37
C LEU A 69 4.57 0.46 7.34
N TYR A 70 5.16 0.82 8.47
CA TYR A 70 6.10 1.94 8.54
C TYR A 70 7.55 1.45 8.68
N TYR A 71 8.44 1.99 7.84
CA TYR A 71 9.85 1.65 7.88
C TYR A 71 10.49 2.16 9.18
N PHE A 72 11.26 1.31 9.86
CA PHE A 72 12.04 1.68 11.06
C PHE A 72 13.52 1.31 10.96
N GLY A 73 14.02 0.89 9.79
CA GLY A 73 15.42 0.51 9.61
C GLY A 73 16.39 1.65 9.97
N GLY A 74 17.50 1.29 10.62
CA GLY A 74 18.47 2.26 11.16
C GLY A 74 19.43 2.88 10.14
N GLU A 75 19.47 2.37 8.91
CA GLU A 75 20.45 2.75 7.87
C GLU A 75 20.39 4.23 7.48
N LEU A 76 19.21 4.84 7.60
CA LEU A 76 18.96 6.24 7.24
C LEU A 76 19.08 7.20 8.43
N ALA A 77 19.44 6.69 9.62
CA ALA A 77 19.59 7.51 10.82
C ALA A 77 20.65 8.61 10.63
N GLY A 78 20.33 9.83 11.06
CA GLY A 78 21.19 11.00 10.91
C GLY A 78 21.26 11.56 9.49
N THR A 79 20.36 11.16 8.60
CA THR A 79 20.11 11.87 7.33
C THR A 79 18.92 12.84 7.46
N ASN A 80 18.62 13.63 6.43
CA ASN A 80 17.38 14.40 6.33
C ASN A 80 16.14 13.56 5.93
N PHE A 81 16.24 12.22 5.88
CA PHE A 81 15.09 11.33 5.80
C PHE A 81 14.21 11.47 7.04
N GLN A 82 12.89 11.45 6.86
CA GLN A 82 11.94 11.52 7.97
C GLN A 82 11.23 10.19 8.19
N SER A 83 10.55 9.68 7.18
CA SER A 83 9.72 8.48 7.32
C SER A 83 9.43 7.85 5.97
N ALA A 84 9.09 6.56 5.98
CA ALA A 84 8.52 5.88 4.83
C ALA A 84 7.52 4.83 5.27
N GLY A 85 6.57 4.50 4.39
CA GLY A 85 5.60 3.47 4.69
C GLY A 85 4.75 3.03 3.50
N VAL A 86 3.99 1.97 3.74
CA VAL A 86 2.92 1.47 2.89
C VAL A 86 1.61 1.54 3.67
N ARG A 87 0.70 2.38 3.18
CA ARG A 87 -0.67 2.51 3.69
C ARG A 87 -1.55 1.51 2.96
N ILE A 88 -2.41 0.81 3.71
CA ILE A 88 -3.48 -0.03 3.16
C ILE A 88 -4.80 0.45 3.78
N GLN A 89 -5.78 0.72 2.93
CA GLN A 89 -7.08 1.22 3.34
C GLN A 89 -8.20 0.64 2.46
N ARG A 90 -9.29 0.22 3.08
CA ARG A 90 -10.56 -0.05 2.39
C ARG A 90 -11.30 1.25 2.15
N ARG A 91 -11.85 1.43 0.94
CA ARG A 91 -12.57 2.64 0.51
C ARG A 91 -14.06 2.36 0.26
N PRO A 92 -14.87 2.14 1.31
CA PRO A 92 -16.30 1.89 1.15
C PRO A 92 -17.03 3.08 0.50
N ASP A 93 -16.51 4.29 0.64
CA ASP A 93 -17.01 5.50 -0.01
C ASP A 93 -16.88 5.49 -1.54
N LEU A 94 -16.02 4.61 -2.07
CA LEU A 94 -15.76 4.44 -3.50
C LEU A 94 -16.24 3.08 -4.02
N ALA A 95 -16.96 2.35 -3.16
CA ALA A 95 -17.63 1.10 -3.41
C ALA A 95 -19.15 1.28 -3.23
N PRO A 96 -19.80 2.24 -3.93
CA PRO A 96 -21.23 2.43 -3.76
C PRO A 96 -21.97 1.14 -4.11
N GLU A 97 -22.99 0.81 -3.32
CA GLU A 97 -23.87 -0.34 -3.59
C GLU A 97 -24.32 -0.28 -5.05
N ALA A 98 -24.35 -1.44 -5.72
CA ALA A 98 -24.58 -1.60 -7.14
C ALA A 98 -26.03 -1.28 -7.58
N ASP A 99 -26.67 -0.30 -6.93
CA ASP A 99 -27.99 0.21 -7.26
C ASP A 99 -27.89 1.20 -8.44
N GLY A 100 -27.65 0.65 -9.63
CA GLY A 100 -28.02 1.30 -10.90
C GLY A 100 -26.94 2.10 -11.64
N ALA A 101 -25.67 2.07 -11.21
CA ALA A 101 -24.59 2.68 -12.00
C ALA A 101 -24.22 1.77 -13.18
N GLY A 102 -24.67 2.14 -14.37
CA GLY A 102 -24.38 1.46 -15.64
C GLY A 102 -22.90 1.12 -15.80
N GLY A 103 -22.60 -0.16 -15.70
CA GLY A 103 -21.34 -0.79 -16.05
C GLY A 103 -21.60 -1.91 -17.04
N SER A 104 -20.57 -2.42 -17.70
CA SER A 104 -20.71 -3.63 -18.51
C SER A 104 -21.10 -4.80 -17.60
N GLU A 105 -21.69 -5.87 -18.15
CA GLU A 105 -22.00 -7.10 -17.37
C GLU A 105 -20.76 -7.70 -16.68
N ALA A 106 -19.55 -7.29 -17.09
CA ALA A 106 -18.27 -7.73 -16.53
C ALA A 106 -17.66 -6.77 -15.49
N PHE A 107 -18.11 -5.51 -15.39
CA PHE A 107 -17.61 -4.54 -14.41
C PHE A 107 -18.68 -3.49 -14.06
N PRO A 108 -19.28 -3.55 -12.85
CA PRO A 108 -20.33 -2.61 -12.43
C PRO A 108 -19.78 -1.19 -12.27
N GLY A 109 -20.63 -0.16 -12.36
CA GLY A 109 -20.22 1.25 -12.25
C GLY A 109 -19.46 1.61 -10.96
N ALA A 110 -19.62 0.82 -9.88
CA ALA A 110 -18.83 0.94 -8.65
C ALA A 110 -17.32 0.77 -8.89
N ALA A 111 -16.92 -0.10 -9.82
CA ALA A 111 -15.52 -0.26 -10.18
C ALA A 111 -14.96 0.94 -10.93
N VAL A 112 -15.75 1.63 -11.75
CA VAL A 112 -15.31 2.86 -12.41
C VAL A 112 -15.08 3.97 -11.37
N VAL A 113 -16.00 4.12 -10.42
CA VAL A 113 -15.80 5.05 -9.31
C VAL A 113 -14.50 4.69 -8.58
N CYS A 114 -14.30 3.42 -8.21
CA CYS A 114 -13.05 2.93 -7.64
C CYS A 114 -11.84 3.21 -8.55
N LEU A 115 -11.81 2.94 -9.84
CA LEU A 115 -10.54 3.07 -10.58
C LEU A 115 -10.13 4.51 -10.89
N TYR A 116 -11.08 5.45 -10.95
CA TYR A 116 -10.85 6.77 -11.56
C TYR A 116 -11.05 7.98 -10.64
N THR A 117 -11.59 7.82 -9.43
CA THR A 117 -11.68 8.98 -8.52
C THR A 117 -10.27 9.41 -8.12
N PRO A 118 -9.90 10.70 -8.27
CA PRO A 118 -8.59 11.18 -7.86
C PRO A 118 -8.26 10.88 -6.38
N PRO A 119 -6.98 10.68 -6.04
CA PRO A 119 -6.53 10.61 -4.66
C PRO A 119 -6.99 11.83 -3.85
N ARG A 120 -7.22 11.63 -2.54
CA ARG A 120 -7.62 12.72 -1.65
C ARG A 120 -6.57 13.84 -1.72
N GLY A 121 -7.02 15.10 -1.82
CA GLY A 121 -6.13 16.27 -1.93
C GLY A 121 -5.73 16.64 -3.36
N TYR A 122 -6.01 15.77 -4.34
CA TYR A 122 -5.75 16.03 -5.76
C TYR A 122 -7.04 16.36 -6.50
N VAL A 123 -6.94 17.29 -7.45
CA VAL A 123 -8.00 17.65 -8.39
C VAL A 123 -7.54 17.25 -9.78
N GLU A 124 -8.39 16.59 -10.56
CA GLU A 124 -8.10 16.19 -11.95
C GLU A 124 -6.79 15.39 -12.11
N PHE A 125 -6.61 14.36 -11.28
CA PHE A 125 -5.43 13.50 -11.31
C PHE A 125 -5.82 12.10 -11.83
N PRO A 126 -5.82 11.87 -13.16
CA PRO A 126 -6.19 10.58 -13.73
C PRO A 126 -5.12 9.52 -13.41
N PRO A 127 -5.49 8.23 -13.38
CA PRO A 127 -4.52 7.17 -13.20
C PRO A 127 -3.55 7.12 -14.39
N ALA A 128 -2.26 6.95 -14.10
CA ALA A 128 -1.22 6.72 -15.10
C ALA A 128 -1.37 5.36 -15.81
N MET A 129 -1.99 4.39 -15.15
CA MET A 129 -2.23 3.05 -15.69
C MET A 129 -3.52 2.47 -15.12
N VAL A 130 -4.23 1.67 -15.93
CA VAL A 130 -5.33 0.80 -15.48
C VAL A 130 -5.15 -0.59 -16.09
N ARG A 131 -5.16 -1.62 -15.26
CA ARG A 131 -5.05 -3.03 -15.65
C ARG A 131 -6.26 -3.82 -15.18
N HIS A 132 -6.74 -4.74 -16.00
CA HIS A 132 -7.82 -5.67 -15.66
C HIS A 132 -7.28 -7.09 -15.61
N GLY A 133 -7.83 -7.90 -14.71
CA GLY A 133 -7.48 -9.30 -14.54
C GLY A 133 -8.65 -10.11 -14.00
N ALA A 134 -8.42 -11.41 -13.78
CA ALA A 134 -9.38 -12.31 -13.16
C ALA A 134 -8.67 -13.18 -12.12
N VAL A 135 -9.39 -13.50 -11.05
CA VAL A 135 -9.01 -14.45 -9.98
C VAL A 135 -10.08 -15.51 -9.86
N CYS A 136 -9.82 -16.62 -9.15
CA CYS A 136 -10.73 -17.78 -9.07
C CYS A 136 -12.21 -17.45 -8.79
N GLN A 137 -12.51 -16.33 -8.11
CA GLN A 137 -13.87 -15.90 -7.75
C GLN A 137 -14.45 -14.79 -8.65
N GLY A 138 -13.68 -14.21 -9.58
CA GLY A 138 -14.18 -13.19 -10.51
C GLY A 138 -13.14 -12.14 -10.94
N PRO A 139 -13.56 -11.10 -11.68
CA PRO A 139 -12.65 -10.08 -12.20
C PRO A 139 -12.09 -9.15 -11.11
N PHE A 140 -10.91 -8.60 -11.36
CA PHE A 140 -10.34 -7.50 -10.60
C PHE A 140 -9.74 -6.45 -11.54
N ALA A 141 -9.60 -5.24 -11.07
CA ALA A 141 -8.93 -4.18 -11.80
C ALA A 141 -8.09 -3.33 -10.86
N VAL A 142 -6.95 -2.86 -11.37
CA VAL A 142 -6.03 -2.01 -10.62
C VAL A 142 -5.75 -0.75 -11.41
N SER A 143 -5.88 0.41 -10.77
CA SER A 143 -5.37 1.67 -11.29
C SER A 143 -4.19 2.18 -10.47
N VAL A 144 -3.30 2.94 -11.12
CA VAL A 144 -2.09 3.49 -10.51
C VAL A 144 -2.08 4.99 -10.69
N PHE A 145 -1.94 5.73 -9.59
CA PHE A 145 -1.80 7.17 -9.53
C PHE A 145 -0.36 7.49 -9.13
N ALA A 146 0.41 8.05 -10.08
CA ALA A 146 1.82 8.34 -9.89
C ALA A 146 2.28 9.49 -10.82
N PRO A 147 3.29 10.27 -10.40
CA PRO A 147 3.82 10.34 -9.04
C PRO A 147 2.88 11.13 -8.12
N LEU A 148 2.73 10.70 -6.87
CA LEU A 148 2.15 11.55 -5.83
C LEU A 148 3.26 12.35 -5.19
N GLN A 149 3.09 13.67 -5.18
CA GLN A 149 4.04 14.59 -4.55
C GLN A 149 3.28 15.58 -3.67
N GLU A 150 3.78 15.75 -2.46
CA GLU A 150 3.26 16.75 -1.52
C GLU A 150 4.43 17.56 -0.95
N GLY A 151 4.24 18.88 -0.90
CA GLY A 151 5.15 19.80 -0.26
C GLY A 151 4.59 20.24 1.09
N ALA A 152 5.38 20.13 2.15
CA ALA A 152 5.10 20.74 3.44
C ALA A 152 6.18 21.78 3.77
N ALA A 153 5.91 22.68 4.71
CA ALA A 153 6.91 23.66 5.13
C ALA A 153 8.19 22.95 5.64
N GLY A 154 9.27 23.05 4.86
CA GLY A 154 10.57 22.45 5.17
C GLY A 154 10.75 20.98 4.80
N GLY A 155 9.81 20.36 4.10
CA GLY A 155 9.93 18.98 3.65
C GLY A 155 9.10 18.68 2.41
N TYR A 156 9.15 17.42 2.00
CA TYR A 156 8.38 16.90 0.88
C TYR A 156 8.14 15.42 1.10
N SER A 157 7.10 14.90 0.45
CA SER A 157 6.89 13.47 0.28
C SER A 157 6.60 13.10 -1.16
N GLU A 158 6.99 11.89 -1.49
CA GLU A 158 6.81 11.26 -2.79
C GLU A 158 6.21 9.87 -2.59
N GLY A 159 5.34 9.45 -3.50
CA GLY A 159 4.62 8.21 -3.37
C GLY A 159 3.94 7.73 -4.64
N VAL A 160 3.34 6.55 -4.54
CA VAL A 160 2.51 5.94 -5.57
C VAL A 160 1.28 5.35 -4.91
N LEU A 161 0.09 5.63 -5.46
CA LEU A 161 -1.16 5.06 -4.98
C LEU A 161 -1.73 4.08 -5.99
N PHE A 162 -2.03 2.89 -5.52
CA PHE A 162 -2.70 1.83 -6.23
C PHE A 162 -4.14 1.72 -5.73
N ARG A 163 -5.07 1.52 -6.66
CA ARG A 163 -6.47 1.31 -6.33
C ARG A 163 -6.95 0.00 -6.92
N LEU A 164 -7.41 -0.90 -6.08
CA LEU A 164 -7.89 -2.23 -6.46
C LEU A 164 -9.41 -2.26 -6.36
N ALA A 165 -10.07 -2.48 -7.50
CA ALA A 165 -11.48 -2.82 -7.57
C ALA A 165 -11.64 -4.33 -7.71
N VAL A 166 -12.49 -4.92 -6.88
CA VAL A 166 -12.86 -6.33 -6.92
C VAL A 166 -14.32 -6.45 -7.33
N ASP A 167 -14.67 -7.54 -8.02
CA ASP A 167 -16.00 -7.79 -8.59
C ASP A 167 -17.16 -7.73 -7.59
N ASP A 168 -16.91 -8.10 -6.33
CA ASP A 168 -17.86 -8.01 -5.22
C ASP A 168 -18.19 -6.56 -4.80
N GLY A 169 -17.64 -5.58 -5.52
CA GLY A 169 -17.80 -4.15 -5.26
C GLY A 169 -16.76 -3.61 -4.30
N THR A 170 -15.87 -4.42 -3.72
CA THR A 170 -14.88 -3.93 -2.77
C THR A 170 -13.81 -3.08 -3.45
N CYS A 171 -13.51 -1.92 -2.86
CA CYS A 171 -12.44 -1.02 -3.27
C CYS A 171 -11.35 -0.91 -2.19
N PHE A 172 -10.10 -1.09 -2.58
CA PHE A 172 -8.92 -0.90 -1.73
C PHE A 172 -7.98 0.15 -2.30
N GLU A 173 -7.27 0.82 -1.40
CA GLU A 173 -6.22 1.77 -1.68
C GLU A 173 -4.94 1.29 -1.01
N VAL A 174 -3.85 1.24 -1.77
CA VAL A 174 -2.51 0.94 -1.27
C VAL A 174 -1.60 2.08 -1.71
N GLU A 175 -0.94 2.75 -0.77
CA GLU A 175 -0.06 3.89 -1.08
C GLU A 175 1.32 3.67 -0.50
N THR A 176 2.35 3.86 -1.32
CA THR A 176 3.73 4.03 -0.84
C THR A 176 4.01 5.50 -0.56
N ARG A 177 4.80 5.78 0.47
CA ARG A 177 5.23 7.15 0.77
C ARG A 177 6.64 7.17 1.32
N ILE A 178 7.43 8.14 0.85
CA ILE A 178 8.75 8.50 1.39
C ILE A 178 8.71 9.99 1.69
N ALA A 179 9.05 10.38 2.90
CA ALA A 179 9.12 11.77 3.33
C ALA A 179 10.55 12.16 3.75
N ALA A 180 10.96 13.37 3.38
CA ALA A 180 12.24 13.94 3.75
C ALA A 180 12.12 15.44 4.00
N SER A 181 12.99 15.97 4.88
CA SER A 181 13.19 17.41 5.02
C SER A 181 14.05 17.95 3.89
N ARG A 182 13.95 19.25 3.59
CA ARG A 182 14.90 19.92 2.70
C ARG A 182 16.28 19.97 3.36
N PHE A 183 17.31 19.47 2.67
CA PHE A 183 18.65 19.36 3.23
C PHE A 183 19.24 20.76 3.53
N GLU A 184 18.87 21.76 2.72
CA GLU A 184 19.29 23.15 2.82
C GLU A 184 18.82 23.85 4.10
N HIS A 185 17.90 23.24 4.85
CA HIS A 185 17.39 23.81 6.10
C HIS A 185 18.20 23.41 7.33
N PHE A 186 19.22 22.55 7.18
CA PHE A 186 20.08 22.12 8.27
C PHE A 186 21.39 22.89 8.29
N ALA A 187 21.91 23.14 9.49
CA ALA A 187 23.27 23.63 9.65
C ALA A 187 24.28 22.62 9.09
N GLU A 188 25.42 23.10 8.62
CA GLU A 188 26.49 22.25 8.11
C GLU A 188 26.91 21.20 9.16
N GLY A 189 26.96 19.93 8.74
CA GLY A 189 27.32 18.81 9.59
C GLY A 189 26.23 18.32 10.55
N ALA A 190 25.06 18.97 10.63
CA ALA A 190 23.98 18.55 11.53
C ALA A 190 23.34 17.22 11.10
N VAL A 191 23.20 17.01 9.79
CA VAL A 191 22.69 15.76 9.19
C VAL A 191 23.42 15.47 7.88
N ARG A 192 23.37 14.22 7.44
CA ARG A 192 23.80 13.80 6.10
C ARG A 192 22.66 13.96 5.09
N LYS A 193 22.99 14.09 3.81
CA LYS A 193 21.99 14.08 2.74
C LYS A 193 21.47 12.66 2.54
N PHE A 194 20.15 12.50 2.55
CA PHE A 194 19.42 11.36 2.01
C PHE A 194 19.59 11.39 0.49
N THR A 195 20.41 10.50 -0.03
CA THR A 195 20.84 10.52 -1.43
C THR A 195 19.80 9.91 -2.37
N GLU A 196 19.95 10.16 -3.66
CA GLU A 196 19.10 9.53 -4.68
C GLU A 196 19.25 8.01 -4.69
N ASP A 197 20.45 7.47 -4.47
CA ASP A 197 20.67 6.03 -4.36
C ASP A 197 19.92 5.42 -3.16
N GLN A 198 19.94 6.11 -2.02
CA GLN A 198 19.20 5.69 -0.84
C GLN A 198 17.69 5.78 -1.05
N ARG A 199 17.22 6.81 -1.76
CA ARG A 199 15.82 6.93 -2.19
C ARG A 199 15.43 5.79 -3.11
N ALA A 200 16.22 5.51 -4.14
CA ALA A 200 15.96 4.43 -5.08
C ALA A 200 15.89 3.07 -4.38
N ALA A 201 16.82 2.79 -3.46
CA ALA A 201 16.82 1.57 -2.66
C ALA A 201 15.56 1.47 -1.77
N LEU A 202 15.15 2.56 -1.12
CA LEU A 202 13.95 2.57 -0.30
C LEU A 202 12.67 2.44 -1.14
N THR A 203 12.60 3.08 -2.30
CA THR A 203 11.51 2.94 -3.27
C THR A 203 11.40 1.49 -3.75
N ALA A 204 12.51 0.83 -4.06
CA ALA A 204 12.53 -0.58 -4.42
C ALA A 204 12.02 -1.45 -3.26
N ARG A 205 12.45 -1.17 -2.03
CA ARG A 205 11.99 -1.88 -0.83
C ARG A 205 10.47 -1.73 -0.62
N LEU A 206 9.92 -0.52 -0.74
CA LEU A 206 8.47 -0.29 -0.65
C LEU A 206 7.71 -0.98 -1.79
N SER A 207 8.31 -1.01 -2.99
CA SER A 207 7.76 -1.72 -4.14
C SER A 207 7.65 -3.22 -3.88
N ASP A 208 8.65 -3.82 -3.25
CA ASP A 208 8.63 -5.24 -2.88
C ASP A 208 7.50 -5.53 -1.87
N VAL A 209 7.30 -4.64 -0.90
CA VAL A 209 6.19 -4.75 0.07
C VAL A 209 4.83 -4.74 -0.64
N VAL A 210 4.61 -3.76 -1.53
CA VAL A 210 3.36 -3.66 -2.30
C VAL A 210 3.18 -4.88 -3.23
N ARG A 211 4.26 -5.30 -3.90
CA ARG A 211 4.28 -6.51 -4.75
C ARG A 211 4.12 -7.80 -3.98
N ALA A 212 4.18 -7.81 -2.65
CA ALA A 212 3.89 -8.98 -1.82
C ALA A 212 2.42 -9.07 -1.38
N ILE A 213 1.61 -8.03 -1.61
CA ILE A 213 0.19 -8.03 -1.28
C ILE A 213 -0.57 -8.94 -2.25
N ARG A 214 -1.42 -9.81 -1.71
CA ARG A 214 -2.19 -10.81 -2.46
C ARG A 214 -3.66 -10.81 -2.08
N LEU A 215 -4.49 -11.40 -2.93
CA LEU A 215 -5.84 -11.80 -2.55
C LEU A 215 -5.77 -13.08 -1.72
N VAL A 216 -6.61 -13.17 -0.70
CA VAL A 216 -6.68 -14.36 0.17
C VAL A 216 -7.07 -15.61 -0.62
N ASP A 217 -8.04 -15.48 -1.52
CA ASP A 217 -8.59 -16.59 -2.29
C ASP A 217 -7.73 -17.00 -3.49
N ASP A 218 -6.73 -16.18 -3.86
CA ASP A 218 -5.82 -16.46 -4.97
C ASP A 218 -4.43 -15.83 -4.75
N PRO A 219 -3.59 -16.45 -3.91
CA PRO A 219 -2.29 -15.91 -3.55
C PRO A 219 -1.24 -15.98 -4.67
N ALA A 220 -1.55 -16.61 -5.80
CA ALA A 220 -0.63 -16.71 -6.94
C ALA A 220 -0.68 -15.46 -7.84
N VAL A 221 -1.79 -14.69 -7.79
CA VAL A 221 -1.99 -13.52 -8.65
C VAL A 221 -1.21 -12.32 -8.13
N VAL A 222 -0.44 -11.69 -9.02
CA VAL A 222 0.22 -10.41 -8.77
C VAL A 222 -0.77 -9.27 -9.03
N LEU A 223 -1.11 -8.53 -7.98
CA LEU A 223 -2.08 -7.44 -8.04
C LEU A 223 -1.44 -6.11 -8.43
N PHE A 224 -0.26 -5.81 -7.90
CA PHE A 224 0.32 -4.48 -8.03
C PHE A 224 1.62 -4.58 -8.83
N GLU A 225 1.63 -3.94 -10.00
CA GLU A 225 2.83 -3.75 -10.80
C GLU A 225 3.20 -2.28 -10.68
N MET A 226 4.45 -2.03 -10.29
CA MET A 226 4.97 -0.65 -10.30
C MET A 226 4.99 -0.16 -11.74
N PRO A 227 4.62 1.11 -11.99
CA PRO A 227 4.84 1.70 -13.30
C PRO A 227 6.35 1.68 -13.59
N GLU A 228 6.74 1.31 -14.81
CA GLU A 228 8.13 1.45 -15.23
C GLU A 228 8.54 2.91 -15.00
N THR A 229 9.62 3.14 -14.25
CA THR A 229 10.17 4.48 -14.12
C THR A 229 10.50 4.95 -15.53
N ALA A 230 9.85 6.05 -15.97
CA ALA A 230 10.24 6.69 -17.23
C ALA A 230 11.76 6.93 -17.19
N PRO A 231 12.49 6.66 -18.29
CA PRO A 231 13.91 6.95 -18.32
C PRO A 231 14.11 8.43 -18.02
N THR A 232 14.92 8.72 -17.02
CA THR A 232 15.47 10.05 -16.79
C THR A 232 16.42 10.35 -17.94
N ASP A 233 16.00 11.21 -18.87
CA ASP A 233 16.88 11.84 -19.86
C ASP A 233 17.91 12.77 -19.20
#